data_AF-A0A1Z2SBU7-F1
#
_entry.id   AF-A0A1Z2SBU7-F1
#
_cell.length_a   1.000
_cell.length_b   1.000
_cell.length_c   1.000
_cell.angle_alpha   90.00
_cell.angle_beta   90.00
_cell.angle_gamma   90.00
#
_symmetry.space_group_name_H-M   'P 1'
#
loop_
_entity.id
_entity.type
_entity.pdbx_description
1 polymer ?
#
loop_
_entity_poly.entity_id
_entity_poly.type
_entity_poly.pdbx_seq_one_letter_code
_entity_poly.pdbx_strand_id
1 'polypeptide(L)'
;MNELAQSENTPMMSCGQKVKINGIEKLALSPLPVTNNRQPIAITKFISVNQHGLLALRSVNSSIGVVKLLFFSRIFLMGVIVSSWFIFSKMLLVFLPLLILSTLLLGGSLYFDYIDGMKSARRTLPAIFNPQRRGVFFSWISGGGLIRPSLFGAFTSEGYSQGMPDKVILSGFLGAILISLGWTMWLRENQIFWFITGTILILSGTFLLYFPLKPWFTYFRQLRAQPRQTEQQQFIGVPWEQVAVELHHLSAVSYIGLRTMYTLNFICPLPGETDKKYLISLPVYSKEEGLSLFELIRDYMEHGAQGIEQTAAAKLQTETADYTRAAYRQKMQEMRRKNPLFYPLWRLWNIVTLRYWAHWYLERDLDVLPAQMMNREEVVNWCQPLPESEWQPMSAELQEANQRVRALYAVGYQWESEEVRSVLQDYVQVS
;
A
#
# COMPACT_ATOMS: atom_id res chain seq x y z
N MET A 1 1.13 3.32 -2.80
CA MET A 1 1.27 3.34 -4.26
C MET A 1 1.44 4.78 -4.72
N ASN A 2 2.67 5.28 -4.73
CA ASN A 2 2.94 6.58 -5.35
C ASN A 2 2.64 6.43 -6.84
N GLU A 3 1.53 6.97 -7.31
CA GLU A 3 1.44 7.43 -8.70
C GLU A 3 2.32 8.68 -8.80
N LEU A 4 3.63 8.47 -8.80
CA LEU A 4 4.49 9.32 -9.60
C LEU A 4 4.24 8.84 -11.02
N ALA A 5 3.32 9.53 -11.72
CA ALA A 5 3.21 9.42 -13.16
C ALA A 5 4.63 9.58 -13.72
N GLN A 6 5.23 8.47 -14.14
CA GLN A 6 6.45 8.53 -14.92
C GLN A 6 6.07 9.27 -16.20
N SER A 7 6.90 10.22 -16.63
CA SER A 7 6.72 10.84 -17.94
C SER A 7 6.60 9.74 -18.98
N GLU A 8 5.55 9.83 -19.81
CA GLU A 8 5.04 8.92 -20.85
C GLU A 8 6.07 8.37 -21.86
N ASN A 9 7.38 8.62 -21.69
CA ASN A 9 8.41 8.23 -22.65
C ASN A 9 9.73 7.81 -21.99
N THR A 10 9.74 7.27 -20.77
CA THR A 10 11.00 6.72 -20.24
C THR A 10 11.21 5.32 -20.84
N PRO A 11 12.19 5.12 -21.76
CA PRO A 11 12.53 3.78 -22.23
C PRO A 11 12.91 2.91 -21.04
N MET A 12 12.68 1.60 -21.13
CA MET A 12 13.16 0.67 -20.10
C MET A 12 14.66 0.91 -19.91
N MET A 13 15.07 1.19 -18.66
CA MET A 13 16.47 1.44 -18.34
C MET A 13 17.27 0.15 -18.56
N SER A 14 18.48 0.27 -19.11
CA SER A 14 19.39 -0.87 -19.26
C SER A 14 19.95 -1.33 -17.91
N CYS A 15 20.24 -2.62 -17.74
CA CYS A 15 20.72 -3.14 -16.45
C CYS A 15 22.00 -2.42 -15.97
N GLY A 16 22.06 -2.07 -14.69
CA GLY A 16 23.19 -1.37 -14.09
C GLY A 16 23.27 0.13 -14.44
N GLN A 17 22.36 0.64 -15.27
CA GLN A 17 22.25 2.06 -15.58
C GLN A 17 21.80 2.84 -14.34
N LYS A 18 22.58 3.86 -13.99
CA LYS A 18 22.25 4.83 -12.95
C LYS A 18 21.76 6.10 -13.64
N VAL A 19 20.50 6.46 -13.43
CA VAL A 19 19.94 7.70 -13.98
C VAL A 19 19.39 8.53 -12.83
N LYS A 20 19.77 9.81 -12.80
CA LYS A 20 19.25 10.77 -11.84
C LYS A 20 18.22 11.65 -12.53
N ILE A 21 16.94 11.45 -12.21
CA ILE A 21 15.83 12.25 -12.76
C ILE A 21 15.11 12.90 -11.59
N ASN A 22 14.95 14.23 -11.62
CA ASN A 22 14.18 14.98 -10.62
C ASN A 22 14.59 14.70 -9.16
N GLY A 23 15.89 14.50 -8.91
CA GLY A 23 16.42 14.19 -7.57
C GLY A 23 16.25 12.73 -7.12
N ILE A 24 15.62 11.88 -7.94
CA ILE A 24 15.52 10.43 -7.73
C ILE A 24 16.66 9.75 -8.47
N GLU A 25 17.49 9.04 -7.74
CA GLU A 25 18.52 8.17 -8.32
C GLU A 25 17.90 6.80 -8.60
N LYS A 26 17.73 6.46 -9.86
CA LYS A 26 17.23 5.17 -10.32
C LYS A 26 18.41 4.28 -10.67
N LEU A 27 18.38 3.06 -10.14
CA LEU A 27 19.30 2.00 -10.46
C LEU A 27 18.50 0.86 -11.09
N ALA A 28 18.67 0.64 -12.39
CA ALA A 28 18.07 -0.50 -13.04
C ALA A 28 18.75 -1.79 -12.56
N LEU A 29 17.98 -2.67 -11.94
CA LEU A 29 18.43 -4.01 -11.56
C LEU A 29 18.14 -5.02 -12.67
N SER A 30 17.11 -4.74 -13.46
CA SER A 30 16.68 -5.52 -14.61
C SER A 30 16.28 -4.55 -15.74
N PRO A 31 16.40 -4.98 -17.00
CA PRO A 31 15.20 -5.52 -17.63
C PRO A 31 15.14 -7.05 -17.53
N LEU A 32 16.20 -7.70 -17.03
CA LEU A 32 16.29 -9.16 -16.99
C LEU A 32 16.72 -9.68 -15.63
N PRO A 33 16.20 -10.84 -15.21
CA PRO A 33 16.44 -11.44 -13.90
C PRO A 33 17.84 -12.07 -13.84
N VAL A 34 18.88 -11.25 -13.97
CA VAL A 34 20.27 -11.70 -13.89
C VAL A 34 20.78 -11.48 -12.48
N THR A 35 21.54 -12.44 -11.99
CA THR A 35 22.06 -12.42 -10.63
C THR A 35 23.00 -11.25 -10.38
N ASN A 36 22.92 -10.67 -9.19
CA ASN A 36 23.85 -9.69 -8.64
C ASN A 36 24.85 -10.33 -7.66
N ASN A 37 24.81 -11.67 -7.52
CA ASN A 37 25.63 -12.47 -6.61
C ASN A 37 25.59 -11.99 -5.14
N ARG A 38 24.43 -11.50 -4.70
CA ARG A 38 24.20 -11.02 -3.32
C ARG A 38 23.38 -12.04 -2.56
N GLN A 39 23.82 -12.40 -1.36
CA GLN A 39 23.04 -13.26 -0.49
C GLN A 39 21.89 -12.47 0.17
N PRO A 40 20.69 -13.05 0.30
CA PRO A 40 19.58 -12.47 1.06
C PRO A 40 19.93 -12.35 2.54
N ILE A 41 20.15 -11.13 3.02
CA ILE A 41 20.52 -10.83 4.41
C ILE A 41 19.28 -10.80 5.32
N ALA A 42 18.15 -10.32 4.81
CA ALA A 42 16.92 -10.17 5.59
C ALA A 42 15.67 -10.35 4.72
N ILE A 43 14.63 -10.92 5.32
CA ILE A 43 13.32 -11.04 4.70
C ILE A 43 12.54 -9.77 5.01
N THR A 44 12.05 -9.10 3.98
CA THR A 44 11.14 -7.97 4.20
C THR A 44 9.79 -8.48 4.70
N LYS A 45 9.13 -7.66 5.51
CA LYS A 45 7.77 -7.92 6.04
C LYS A 45 6.65 -7.87 4.98
N PHE A 46 7.04 -7.73 3.72
CA PHE A 46 6.17 -7.70 2.55
C PHE A 46 6.11 -9.04 1.81
N ILE A 47 7.05 -9.95 2.04
CA ILE A 47 7.05 -11.28 1.40
C ILE A 47 6.26 -12.27 2.26
N SER A 48 5.49 -13.13 1.60
CA SER A 48 4.87 -14.30 2.23
C SER A 48 4.69 -15.45 1.27
N VAL A 49 4.46 -16.64 1.82
CA VAL A 49 3.98 -17.78 1.05
C VAL A 49 2.44 -17.78 1.09
N ASN A 50 1.83 -17.97 -0.08
CA ASN A 50 0.39 -18.05 -0.24
C ASN A 50 -0.15 -19.42 0.20
N GLN A 51 -1.48 -19.57 0.30
CA GLN A 51 -2.16 -20.83 0.62
C GLN A 51 -1.80 -21.96 -0.36
N HIS A 52 -1.44 -21.63 -1.60
CA HIS A 52 -0.99 -22.58 -2.64
C HIS A 52 0.52 -22.86 -2.63
N GLY A 53 1.27 -22.39 -1.62
CA GLY A 53 2.72 -22.61 -1.53
C GLY A 53 3.58 -21.69 -2.43
N LEU A 54 2.97 -20.75 -3.14
CA LEU A 54 3.67 -19.80 -4.02
C LEU A 54 4.13 -18.54 -3.27
N LEU A 55 5.26 -17.97 -3.69
CA LEU A 55 5.76 -16.69 -3.18
C LEU A 55 4.84 -15.54 -3.61
N ALA A 56 4.48 -14.69 -2.65
CA ALA A 56 3.59 -13.56 -2.86
C ALA A 56 4.15 -12.28 -2.22
N LEU A 57 4.08 -11.18 -2.97
CA LEU A 57 4.41 -9.83 -2.50
C LEU A 57 3.15 -9.10 -2.05
N ARG A 58 3.18 -8.61 -0.82
CA ARG A 58 2.08 -7.86 -0.20
C ARG A 58 2.21 -6.37 -0.45
N SER A 59 1.08 -5.70 -0.62
CA SER A 59 1.00 -4.25 -0.70
C SER A 59 1.11 -3.55 0.67
N VAL A 60 0.84 -4.26 1.76
CA VAL A 60 0.78 -3.71 3.13
C VAL A 60 1.87 -4.30 4.01
N ASN A 61 2.55 -3.43 4.76
CA ASN A 61 3.59 -3.83 5.71
C ASN A 61 2.97 -4.56 6.91
N SER A 62 3.44 -5.77 7.23
CA SER A 62 2.99 -6.55 8.39
C SER A 62 3.49 -6.04 9.76
N SER A 63 3.99 -4.79 9.83
CA SER A 63 4.48 -4.19 11.07
C SER A 63 3.35 -3.86 12.07
N ILE A 64 3.35 -4.60 13.18
CA ILE A 64 2.41 -4.40 14.30
C ILE A 64 2.54 -2.99 14.91
N GLY A 65 3.75 -2.42 14.92
CA GLY A 65 4.02 -1.09 15.48
C GLY A 65 3.22 0.02 14.81
N VAL A 66 3.20 0.03 13.47
CA VAL A 66 2.49 1.05 12.67
C VAL A 66 0.98 0.94 12.89
N VAL A 67 0.43 -0.28 12.90
CA VAL A 67 -1.01 -0.49 13.14
C VAL A 67 -1.44 -0.04 14.52
N LYS A 68 -0.62 -0.26 15.56
CA LYS A 68 -0.91 0.28 16.90
C LYS A 68 -0.98 1.81 16.90
N LEU A 69 -0.03 2.48 16.23
CA LEU A 69 -0.03 3.94 16.13
C LEU A 69 -1.30 4.45 15.44
N LEU A 70 -1.73 3.79 14.36
CA LEU A 70 -2.99 4.10 13.68
C LEU A 70 -4.21 3.87 14.56
N PHE A 71 -4.23 2.84 15.41
CA PHE A 71 -5.33 2.66 16.36
C PHE A 71 -5.36 3.73 17.44
N PHE A 72 -4.20 4.11 17.97
CA PHE A 72 -4.12 5.19 18.94
C PHE A 72 -4.59 6.51 18.36
N SER A 73 -4.21 6.85 17.13
CA SER A 73 -4.69 8.08 16.49
C SER A 73 -6.21 8.08 16.28
N ARG A 74 -6.79 6.94 15.88
CA ARG A 74 -8.24 6.78 15.72
C ARG A 74 -9.00 6.87 17.04
N ILE A 75 -8.52 6.23 18.10
CA ILE A 75 -9.13 6.29 19.44
C ILE A 75 -9.01 7.71 20.00
N PHE A 76 -7.87 8.36 19.82
CA PHE A 76 -7.69 9.75 20.21
C PHE A 76 -8.72 10.66 19.52
N LEU A 77 -8.88 10.53 18.20
CA LEU A 77 -9.84 11.34 17.46
C LEU A 77 -11.30 11.06 17.88
N MET A 78 -11.67 9.80 18.10
CA MET A 78 -12.98 9.45 18.69
C MET A 78 -13.15 10.04 20.09
N GLY A 79 -12.10 10.02 20.91
CA GLY A 79 -12.06 10.64 22.23
C GLY A 79 -12.27 12.14 22.18
N VAL A 80 -11.68 12.84 21.20
CA VAL A 80 -11.91 14.28 20.97
C VAL A 80 -13.37 14.55 20.63
N ILE A 81 -13.99 13.73 19.76
CA ILE A 81 -15.41 13.86 19.41
C ILE A 81 -16.28 13.70 20.66
N VAL A 82 -16.13 12.59 21.39
CA VAL A 82 -16.93 12.32 22.61
C VAL A 82 -16.71 13.39 23.69
N SER A 83 -15.46 13.81 23.90
CA SER A 83 -15.13 14.85 24.88
C SER A 83 -15.76 16.19 24.51
N SER A 84 -15.80 16.53 23.22
CA SER A 84 -16.49 17.74 22.74
C SER A 84 -17.97 17.70 23.08
N TRP A 85 -18.67 16.59 22.80
CA TRP A 85 -20.07 16.42 23.18
C TRP A 85 -20.29 16.52 24.70
N PHE A 86 -19.37 15.99 25.50
CA PHE A 86 -19.47 16.05 26.97
C PHE A 86 -19.24 17.47 27.50
N ILE A 87 -18.20 18.16 27.04
CA ILE A 87 -17.85 19.53 27.47
C ILE A 87 -19.00 20.50 27.15
N PHE A 88 -19.59 20.38 25.97
CA PHE A 88 -20.66 21.25 25.52
C PHE A 88 -22.06 20.76 25.94
N SER A 89 -22.18 19.68 26.73
CA SER A 89 -23.46 19.09 27.14
C SER A 89 -24.39 20.08 27.86
N LYS A 90 -23.85 20.96 28.69
CA LYS A 90 -24.63 21.99 29.42
C LYS A 90 -25.20 23.08 28.51
N MET A 91 -24.57 23.29 27.36
CA MET A 91 -24.96 24.27 26.34
C MET A 91 -25.31 23.56 25.03
N LEU A 92 -25.86 22.35 25.12
CA LEU A 92 -26.01 21.46 23.97
C LEU A 92 -26.85 22.09 22.86
N LEU A 93 -27.96 22.75 23.21
CA LEU A 93 -28.80 23.43 22.22
C LEU A 93 -28.06 24.55 21.49
N VAL A 94 -27.15 25.27 22.17
CA VAL A 94 -26.38 26.39 21.60
C VAL A 94 -25.33 25.89 20.61
N PHE A 95 -24.62 24.82 20.96
CA PHE A 95 -23.51 24.28 20.15
C PHE A 95 -23.92 23.11 19.25
N LEU A 96 -25.19 22.72 19.22
CA LEU A 96 -25.69 21.57 18.48
C LEU A 96 -25.23 21.56 17.01
N PRO A 97 -25.36 22.65 16.23
CA PRO A 97 -24.97 22.63 14.82
C PRO A 97 -23.46 22.38 14.64
N LEU A 98 -22.64 23.02 15.48
CA LEU A 98 -21.19 22.87 15.44
C LEU A 98 -20.75 21.46 15.84
N LEU A 99 -21.37 20.86 16.86
CA LEU A 99 -21.10 19.49 17.30
C LEU A 99 -21.48 18.46 16.23
N ILE A 100 -22.64 18.62 15.59
CA ILE A 100 -23.06 17.74 14.49
C ILE A 100 -22.09 17.85 13.32
N LEU A 101 -21.77 19.07 12.87
CA LEU A 101 -20.88 19.28 11.73
C LEU A 101 -19.48 18.73 12.02
N SER A 102 -18.89 19.04 13.17
CA SER A 102 -17.56 18.51 13.55
C SER A 102 -17.55 16.99 13.64
N THR A 103 -18.61 16.37 14.16
CA THR A 103 -18.76 14.91 14.22
C THR A 103 -18.88 14.30 12.84
N LEU A 104 -19.66 14.90 11.93
CA LEU A 104 -19.78 14.44 10.55
C LEU A 104 -18.46 14.55 9.79
N LEU A 105 -17.69 15.63 9.99
CA LEU A 105 -16.42 15.81 9.31
C LEU A 105 -15.34 14.86 9.85
N LEU A 106 -15.11 14.84 11.16
CA LEU A 106 -14.07 14.02 11.78
C LEU A 106 -14.45 12.53 11.79
N GLY A 107 -15.67 12.22 12.20
CA GLY A 107 -16.20 10.85 12.21
C GLY A 107 -16.41 10.30 10.81
N GLY A 108 -16.85 11.14 9.87
CA GLY A 108 -16.92 10.78 8.45
C GLY A 108 -15.55 10.45 7.87
N SER A 109 -14.53 11.27 8.14
CA SER A 109 -13.14 10.98 7.70
C SER A 109 -12.67 9.63 8.24
N LEU A 110 -12.83 9.37 9.55
CA LEU A 110 -12.46 8.09 10.17
C LEU A 110 -13.17 6.89 9.53
N TYR A 111 -14.47 7.04 9.30
CA TYR A 111 -15.30 6.00 8.68
C TYR A 111 -14.84 5.71 7.25
N PHE A 112 -14.63 6.76 6.47
CA PHE A 112 -14.22 6.65 5.07
C PHE A 112 -12.80 6.08 4.92
N ASP A 113 -11.85 6.47 5.76
CA ASP A 113 -10.51 5.89 5.80
C ASP A 113 -10.55 4.39 6.10
N TYR A 114 -11.40 3.98 7.05
CA TYR A 114 -11.59 2.57 7.39
C TYR A 114 -12.23 1.78 6.24
N ILE A 115 -13.29 2.33 5.63
CA ILE A 115 -13.98 1.69 4.51
C ILE A 115 -13.05 1.55 3.30
N ASP A 116 -12.22 2.57 3.01
CA ASP A 116 -11.30 2.54 1.88
C ASP A 116 -10.16 1.57 2.11
N GLY A 117 -9.61 1.51 3.31
CA GLY A 117 -8.63 0.49 3.69
C GLY A 117 -9.20 -0.92 3.53
N MET A 118 -10.43 -1.15 3.99
CA MET A 118 -11.09 -2.45 3.86
C MET A 118 -11.39 -2.80 2.40
N LYS A 119 -11.88 -1.85 1.59
CA LYS A 119 -12.14 -2.06 0.16
C LYS A 119 -10.85 -2.34 -0.60
N SER A 120 -9.79 -1.59 -0.31
CA SER A 120 -8.45 -1.79 -0.85
C SER A 120 -7.96 -3.21 -0.58
N ALA A 121 -7.92 -3.62 0.68
CA ALA A 121 -7.47 -4.95 1.08
C ALA A 121 -8.32 -6.10 0.48
N ARG A 122 -9.62 -5.87 0.24
CA ARG A 122 -10.48 -6.84 -0.46
C ARG A 122 -10.23 -6.91 -1.96
N ARG A 123 -9.70 -5.85 -2.58
CA ARG A 123 -9.54 -5.74 -4.04
C ARG A 123 -8.14 -6.09 -4.51
N THR A 124 -7.13 -5.75 -3.70
CA THR A 124 -5.73 -5.96 -4.07
C THR A 124 -5.37 -7.43 -3.95
N LEU A 125 -5.11 -8.07 -5.09
CA LEU A 125 -4.40 -9.34 -5.11
C LEU A 125 -2.92 -9.07 -4.81
N PRO A 126 -2.28 -9.81 -3.89
CA PRO A 126 -0.83 -9.76 -3.77
C PRO A 126 -0.19 -10.22 -5.09
N ALA A 127 0.96 -9.68 -5.47
CA ALA A 127 1.64 -10.14 -6.69
C ALA A 127 2.22 -11.53 -6.45
N ILE A 128 1.79 -12.52 -7.23
CA ILE A 128 2.12 -13.93 -7.04
C ILE A 128 3.18 -14.34 -8.07
N PHE A 129 4.23 -14.99 -7.60
CA PHE A 129 5.33 -15.49 -8.41
C PHE A 129 5.18 -16.99 -8.59
N ASN A 130 5.09 -17.42 -9.85
CA ASN A 130 5.00 -18.83 -10.19
C ASN A 130 6.25 -19.25 -10.98
N PRO A 131 7.14 -20.07 -10.37
CA PRO A 131 8.36 -20.53 -11.03
C PRO A 131 8.08 -21.50 -12.19
N GLN A 132 7.03 -22.33 -12.10
CA GLN A 132 6.67 -23.31 -13.13
C GLN A 132 6.14 -22.63 -14.39
N ARG A 133 5.34 -21.57 -14.22
CA ARG A 133 4.83 -20.73 -15.31
C ARG A 133 5.78 -19.61 -15.73
N ARG A 134 6.93 -19.44 -15.05
CA ARG A 134 7.87 -18.32 -15.24
C ARG A 134 7.14 -16.98 -15.36
N GLY A 135 6.15 -16.72 -14.51
CA GLY A 135 5.28 -15.55 -14.63
C GLY A 135 4.93 -14.91 -13.28
N VAL A 136 4.62 -13.62 -13.35
CA VAL A 136 4.10 -12.82 -12.25
C VAL A 136 2.63 -12.53 -12.49
N PHE A 137 1.81 -12.79 -11.50
CA PHE A 137 0.36 -12.60 -11.59
C PHE A 137 -0.11 -11.54 -10.62
N PHE A 138 -0.89 -10.60 -11.14
CA PHE A 138 -1.46 -9.50 -10.35
C PHE A 138 -2.84 -9.13 -10.86
N SER A 139 -3.61 -8.45 -10.01
CA SER A 139 -4.88 -7.86 -10.40
C SER A 139 -4.67 -6.41 -10.82
N TRP A 140 -5.19 -6.07 -12.00
CA TRP A 140 -5.27 -4.71 -12.51
C TRP A 140 -6.74 -4.25 -12.53
N ILE A 141 -6.97 -2.96 -12.30
CA ILE A 141 -8.31 -2.38 -12.42
C ILE A 141 -8.31 -1.50 -13.66
N SER A 142 -9.03 -1.92 -14.70
CA SER A 142 -9.12 -1.18 -15.95
C SER A 142 -10.04 0.03 -15.76
N GLY A 143 -9.45 1.21 -15.68
CA GLY A 143 -10.13 2.48 -15.44
C GLY A 143 -9.75 3.06 -14.09
N GLY A 144 -9.14 4.25 -14.10
CA GLY A 144 -8.79 4.97 -12.88
C GLY A 144 -10.01 5.05 -11.97
N GLY A 145 -9.87 4.51 -10.76
CA GLY A 145 -10.94 4.52 -9.78
C GLY A 145 -11.40 5.95 -9.49
N LEU A 146 -12.66 6.10 -9.09
CA LEU A 146 -13.16 7.43 -8.74
C LEU A 146 -12.51 7.86 -7.42
N ILE A 147 -11.53 8.76 -7.51
CA ILE A 147 -10.86 9.29 -6.32
C ILE A 147 -11.89 10.02 -5.45
N ARG A 148 -12.03 9.56 -4.20
CA ARG A 148 -12.94 10.19 -3.24
C ARG A 148 -12.41 11.58 -2.86
N PRO A 149 -13.28 12.62 -2.85
CA PRO A 149 -12.93 13.90 -2.27
C PRO A 149 -12.52 13.75 -0.80
N SER A 150 -11.42 14.37 -0.41
CA SER A 150 -10.94 14.35 0.97
C SER A 150 -10.74 15.79 1.46
N LEU A 151 -11.05 16.06 2.72
CA LEU A 151 -10.81 17.40 3.28
C LEU A 151 -9.31 17.66 3.43
N PHE A 152 -8.59 16.72 4.04
CA PHE A 152 -7.18 16.91 4.44
C PHE A 152 -6.19 16.14 3.55
N GLY A 153 -6.67 15.61 2.42
CA GLY A 153 -5.92 14.64 1.63
C GLY A 153 -6.19 13.22 2.13
N ALA A 154 -6.30 12.28 1.19
CA ALA A 154 -6.47 10.88 1.51
C ALA A 154 -5.69 10.04 0.52
N PHE A 155 -4.97 9.07 1.07
CA PHE A 155 -4.30 8.07 0.26
C PHE A 155 -5.23 6.87 0.11
N THR A 156 -5.76 6.66 -1.09
CA THR A 156 -6.65 5.54 -1.39
C THR A 156 -5.96 4.52 -2.28
N SER A 157 -6.54 3.33 -2.43
CA SER A 157 -6.06 2.35 -3.41
C SER A 157 -6.17 2.82 -4.85
N GLU A 158 -7.05 3.79 -5.11
CA GLU A 158 -7.36 4.31 -6.44
C GLU A 158 -6.48 5.53 -6.79
N GLY A 159 -5.68 6.04 -5.84
CA GLY A 159 -4.80 7.18 -6.02
C GLY A 159 -4.75 8.13 -4.82
N TYR A 160 -3.97 9.19 -4.96
CA TYR A 160 -3.87 10.27 -3.97
C TYR A 160 -4.92 11.34 -4.25
N SER A 161 -5.85 11.50 -3.32
CA SER A 161 -6.78 12.63 -3.30
C SER A 161 -6.01 13.83 -2.74
N GLN A 162 -5.71 14.83 -3.57
CA GLN A 162 -5.25 16.11 -3.06
C GLN A 162 -6.33 16.65 -2.11
N GLY A 163 -5.93 17.02 -0.90
CA GLY A 163 -6.84 17.67 0.04
C GLY A 163 -7.47 18.92 -0.58
N MET A 164 -8.62 19.31 -0.06
CA MET A 164 -9.23 20.56 -0.50
C MET A 164 -8.28 21.72 -0.23
N PRO A 165 -8.24 22.75 -1.10
CA PRO A 165 -7.40 23.91 -0.86
C PRO A 165 -7.81 24.59 0.45
N ASP A 166 -6.84 25.15 1.18
CA ASP A 166 -7.05 25.75 2.51
C ASP A 166 -8.20 26.76 2.53
N LYS A 167 -8.40 27.49 1.43
CA LYS A 167 -9.51 28.46 1.28
C LYS A 167 -10.89 27.80 1.34
N VAL A 168 -11.04 26.59 0.79
CA VAL A 168 -12.30 25.82 0.80
C VAL A 168 -12.52 25.15 2.15
N ILE A 169 -11.45 24.70 2.81
CA ILE A 169 -11.53 24.20 4.18
C ILE A 169 -11.96 25.34 5.13
N LEU A 170 -11.30 26.51 5.02
CA LEU A 170 -11.62 27.69 5.80
C LEU A 170 -13.06 28.17 5.54
N SER A 171 -13.53 28.18 4.29
CA SER A 171 -14.91 28.55 3.98
C SER A 171 -15.91 27.57 4.60
N GLY A 172 -15.59 26.27 4.64
CA GLY A 172 -16.39 25.26 5.35
C GLY A 172 -16.48 25.53 6.85
N PHE A 173 -15.35 25.80 7.51
CA PHE A 173 -15.34 26.14 8.94
C PHE A 173 -16.08 27.45 9.23
N LEU A 174 -15.86 28.49 8.43
CA LEU A 174 -16.55 29.76 8.57
C LEU A 174 -18.07 29.58 8.39
N GLY A 175 -18.48 28.78 7.41
CA GLY A 175 -19.89 28.43 7.19
C GLY A 175 -20.52 27.71 8.39
N ALA A 176 -19.80 26.74 8.98
CA ALA A 176 -20.25 26.05 10.19
C ALA A 176 -20.40 27.01 11.39
N ILE A 177 -19.46 27.94 11.56
CA ILE A 177 -19.51 28.96 12.62
C ILE A 177 -20.72 29.89 12.40
N LEU A 178 -20.94 30.38 11.17
CA LEU A 178 -22.07 31.27 10.86
C LEU A 178 -23.43 30.60 11.09
N ILE A 179 -23.57 29.32 10.72
CA ILE A 179 -24.78 28.54 11.02
C ILE A 179 -24.96 28.41 12.53
N SER A 180 -23.89 28.10 13.26
CA SER A 180 -23.95 27.99 14.72
C SER A 180 -24.36 29.32 15.35
N LEU A 181 -23.78 30.44 14.92
CA LEU A 181 -24.13 31.77 15.42
C LEU A 181 -25.59 32.13 15.09
N GLY A 182 -26.04 31.92 13.86
CA GLY A 182 -27.43 32.17 13.49
C GLY A 182 -28.42 31.30 14.27
N TRP A 183 -28.04 30.04 14.55
CA TRP A 183 -28.80 29.14 15.41
C TRP A 183 -28.90 29.65 16.86
N THR A 184 -27.79 30.14 17.44
CA THR A 184 -27.84 30.75 18.78
C THR A 184 -28.75 31.99 18.83
N MET A 185 -28.83 32.75 17.73
CA MET A 185 -29.71 33.92 17.65
C MET A 185 -31.19 33.54 17.58
N TRP A 186 -31.54 32.40 16.96
CA TRP A 186 -32.90 31.87 16.99
C TRP A 186 -33.34 31.39 18.38
N LEU A 187 -32.40 30.85 19.17
CA LEU A 187 -32.68 30.41 20.54
C LEU A 187 -32.84 31.59 21.53
N ARG A 188 -32.50 32.82 21.11
CA ARG A 188 -32.63 34.01 21.93
C ARG A 188 -34.03 34.60 21.75
N GLU A 189 -34.84 34.56 22.81
CA GLU A 189 -36.20 35.09 22.76
C GLU A 189 -36.22 36.63 22.54
N ASN A 190 -37.32 37.05 21.91
CA ASN A 190 -37.96 38.37 22.05
C ASN A 190 -37.69 39.53 21.09
N GLN A 191 -37.00 39.38 19.94
CA GLN A 191 -37.13 40.41 18.87
C GLN A 191 -37.08 39.81 17.45
N ILE A 192 -38.00 40.27 16.59
CA ILE A 192 -38.04 39.95 15.14
C ILE A 192 -36.69 40.22 14.48
N PHE A 193 -35.98 41.26 14.94
CA PHE A 193 -34.64 41.60 14.48
C PHE A 193 -33.65 40.43 14.59
N TRP A 194 -33.57 39.76 15.76
CA TRP A 194 -32.66 38.62 15.99
C TRP A 194 -33.02 37.41 15.11
N PHE A 195 -34.31 37.22 14.85
CA PHE A 195 -34.79 36.16 13.96
C PHE A 195 -34.35 36.40 12.50
N ILE A 196 -34.49 37.64 12.00
CA ILE A 196 -34.07 38.01 10.65
C ILE A 196 -32.55 37.89 10.51
N THR A 197 -31.77 38.45 11.45
CA THR A 197 -30.31 38.34 11.42
C THR A 197 -29.84 36.90 11.51
N GLY A 198 -30.46 36.08 12.38
CA GLY A 198 -30.16 34.66 12.49
C GLY A 198 -30.40 33.90 11.18
N THR A 199 -31.50 34.20 10.50
CA THR A 199 -31.84 33.59 9.20
C THR A 199 -30.83 33.96 8.11
N ILE A 200 -30.39 35.22 8.05
CA ILE A 200 -29.35 35.67 7.11
C ILE A 200 -28.02 34.96 7.38
N LEU A 201 -27.64 34.80 8.65
CA LEU A 201 -26.41 34.10 9.04
C LEU A 201 -26.47 32.60 8.69
N ILE A 202 -27.62 31.95 8.87
CA ILE A 202 -27.80 30.55 8.47
C ILE A 202 -27.72 30.38 6.94
N LEU A 203 -28.38 31.26 6.17
CA LEU A 203 -28.34 31.20 4.71
C LEU A 203 -26.94 31.43 4.15
N SER A 204 -26.24 32.45 4.64
CA SER A 204 -24.85 32.75 4.27
C SER A 204 -23.91 31.61 4.67
N GLY A 205 -24.06 31.04 5.87
CA GLY A 205 -23.27 29.89 6.29
C GLY A 205 -23.55 28.63 5.47
N THR A 206 -24.80 28.40 5.08
CA THR A 206 -25.19 27.29 4.19
C THR A 206 -24.58 27.44 2.80
N PHE A 207 -24.57 28.67 2.25
CA PHE A 207 -23.91 28.97 0.99
C PHE A 207 -22.41 28.68 1.04
N LEU A 208 -21.73 29.02 2.15
CA LEU A 208 -20.31 28.72 2.33
C LEU A 208 -20.02 27.22 2.49
N LEU A 209 -20.90 26.45 3.14
CA LEU A 209 -20.80 24.99 3.25
C LEU A 209 -20.99 24.27 1.91
N TYR A 210 -21.65 24.89 0.93
CA TYR A 210 -21.83 24.27 -0.38
C TYR A 210 -20.51 24.02 -1.10
N PHE A 211 -19.51 24.91 -0.95
CA PHE A 211 -18.20 24.76 -1.62
C PHE A 211 -17.46 23.46 -1.27
N PRO A 212 -17.26 23.12 0.02
CA PRO A 212 -16.65 21.83 0.39
C PRO A 212 -17.57 20.63 0.14
N LEU A 213 -18.89 20.78 0.10
CA LEU A 213 -19.82 19.67 -0.16
C LEU A 213 -19.99 19.35 -1.66
N LYS A 214 -19.82 20.34 -2.54
CA LYS A 214 -20.00 20.19 -4.00
C LYS A 214 -19.19 19.02 -4.59
N PRO A 215 -17.89 18.81 -4.27
CA PRO A 215 -17.13 17.67 -4.75
C PRO A 215 -17.73 16.31 -4.36
N TRP A 216 -18.33 16.22 -3.17
CA TRP A 216 -18.99 15.00 -2.70
C TRP A 216 -20.26 14.70 -3.50
N PHE A 217 -21.06 15.72 -3.83
CA PHE A 217 -22.23 15.53 -4.68
C PHE A 217 -21.85 15.05 -6.09
N THR A 218 -20.79 15.61 -6.68
CA THR A 218 -20.29 15.14 -7.98
C THR A 218 -19.76 13.71 -7.89
N TYR A 219 -19.03 13.39 -6.81
CA TYR A 219 -18.53 12.05 -6.53
C TYR A 219 -19.67 11.02 -6.45
N PHE A 220 -20.70 11.27 -5.64
CA PHE A 220 -21.82 10.33 -5.51
C PHE A 220 -22.62 10.17 -6.81
N ARG A 221 -22.74 11.24 -7.60
CA ARG A 221 -23.38 11.18 -8.92
C ARG A 221 -22.57 10.30 -9.89
N GLN A 222 -21.25 10.49 -9.95
CA GLN A 222 -20.35 9.70 -10.79
C GLN A 222 -20.28 8.25 -10.32
N LEU A 223 -20.26 8.01 -9.00
CA LEU A 223 -20.26 6.67 -8.41
C LEU A 223 -21.49 5.86 -8.81
N ARG A 224 -22.66 6.50 -8.96
CA ARG A 224 -23.89 5.85 -9.41
C ARG A 224 -23.86 5.50 -10.91
N ALA A 225 -23.06 6.23 -11.70
CA ALA A 225 -22.95 6.03 -13.14
C ALA A 225 -21.88 4.99 -13.53
N GLN A 226 -21.00 4.60 -12.61
CA GLN A 226 -19.96 3.61 -12.90
C GLN A 226 -20.51 2.18 -12.94
N PRO A 227 -20.02 1.32 -13.85
CA PRO A 227 -20.35 -0.10 -13.88
C PRO A 227 -19.90 -0.78 -12.59
N ARG A 228 -20.46 -1.97 -12.33
CA ARG A 228 -20.10 -2.73 -11.11
C ARG A 228 -18.62 -3.06 -11.16
N GLN A 229 -17.91 -2.69 -10.10
CA GLN A 229 -16.45 -2.75 -10.01
C GLN A 229 -15.85 -4.16 -10.20
N THR A 230 -16.63 -5.22 -10.00
CA THR A 230 -16.23 -6.61 -10.31
C THR A 230 -15.92 -6.81 -11.80
N GLU A 231 -16.59 -6.05 -12.69
CA GLU A 231 -16.42 -6.13 -14.14
C GLU A 231 -15.17 -5.39 -14.64
N GLN A 232 -14.57 -4.53 -13.81
CA GLN A 232 -13.36 -3.76 -14.16
C GLN A 232 -12.06 -4.42 -13.69
N GLN A 233 -12.15 -5.46 -12.86
CA GLN A 233 -10.98 -6.14 -12.33
C GLN A 233 -10.52 -7.20 -13.32
N GLN A 234 -9.32 -7.00 -13.88
CA GLN A 234 -8.67 -7.92 -14.80
C GLN A 234 -7.51 -8.61 -14.10
N PHE A 235 -7.34 -9.89 -14.37
CA PHE A 235 -6.25 -10.69 -13.85
C PHE A 235 -5.24 -10.93 -14.96
N ILE A 236 -4.00 -10.51 -14.72
CA ILE A 236 -2.97 -10.49 -15.76
C ILE A 236 -1.77 -11.28 -15.24
N GLY A 237 -1.38 -12.29 -16.01
CA GLY A 237 -0.11 -12.99 -15.88
C GLY A 237 0.89 -12.44 -16.87
N VAL A 238 1.98 -11.86 -16.37
CA VAL A 238 3.07 -11.32 -17.20
C VAL A 238 4.27 -12.26 -17.11
N PRO A 239 4.89 -12.65 -18.23
CA PRO A 239 6.13 -13.42 -18.22
C PRO A 239 7.22 -12.71 -17.40
N TRP A 240 7.91 -13.46 -16.55
CA TRP A 240 8.95 -12.94 -15.67
C TRP A 240 10.08 -12.25 -16.42
N GLU A 241 10.40 -12.73 -17.62
CA GLU A 241 11.42 -12.15 -18.52
C GLU A 241 11.04 -10.76 -19.05
N GLN A 242 9.75 -10.40 -19.03
CA GLN A 242 9.25 -9.08 -19.45
C GLN A 242 9.11 -8.09 -18.28
N VAL A 243 9.38 -8.53 -17.05
CA VAL A 243 9.27 -7.68 -15.85
C VAL A 243 10.57 -6.91 -15.64
N ALA A 244 10.51 -5.59 -15.79
CA ALA A 244 11.63 -4.72 -15.49
C ALA A 244 11.69 -4.40 -13.99
N VAL A 245 12.88 -4.43 -13.37
CA VAL A 245 13.07 -4.14 -11.95
C VAL A 245 14.00 -2.96 -11.76
N GLU A 246 13.54 -1.95 -11.03
CA GLU A 246 14.28 -0.73 -10.73
C GLU A 246 14.35 -0.51 -9.22
N LEU A 247 15.52 -0.12 -8.72
CA LEU A 247 15.69 0.39 -7.37
C LEU A 247 15.75 1.91 -7.41
N HIS A 248 14.78 2.57 -6.80
CA HIS A 248 14.78 4.04 -6.69
C HIS A 248 15.34 4.44 -5.33
N HIS A 249 16.23 5.42 -5.34
CA HIS A 249 16.74 6.12 -4.17
C HIS A 249 16.21 7.54 -4.21
N LEU A 250 15.35 7.86 -3.24
CA LEU A 250 14.84 9.20 -3.02
C LEU A 250 15.52 9.77 -1.77
N SER A 251 16.24 10.87 -1.94
CA SER A 251 16.80 11.65 -0.84
C SER A 251 16.13 13.00 -0.81
N ALA A 252 15.40 13.28 0.27
CA ALA A 252 14.68 14.52 0.46
C ALA A 252 15.07 15.17 1.80
N VAL A 253 15.35 16.47 1.76
CA VAL A 253 15.57 17.26 2.98
C VAL A 253 14.21 17.74 3.47
N SER A 254 13.82 17.29 4.66
CA SER A 254 12.63 17.76 5.36
C SER A 254 13.01 18.69 6.51
N TYR A 255 12.03 19.40 7.10
CA TYR A 255 12.25 20.18 8.32
C TYR A 255 12.72 19.35 9.52
N ILE A 256 12.58 18.02 9.46
CA ILE A 256 13.03 17.05 10.47
C ILE A 256 14.47 16.56 10.17
N GLY A 257 15.04 16.95 9.02
CA GLY A 257 16.36 16.52 8.55
C GLY A 257 16.30 15.74 7.24
N LEU A 258 17.45 15.18 6.86
CA LEU A 258 17.62 14.36 5.67
C LEU A 258 16.85 13.04 5.82
N ARG A 259 15.96 12.74 4.88
CA ARG A 259 15.27 11.46 4.77
C ARG A 259 15.68 10.80 3.47
N THR A 260 16.27 9.62 3.58
CA THR A 260 16.52 8.72 2.46
C THR A 260 15.50 7.60 2.48
N MET A 261 14.96 7.26 1.31
CA MET A 261 14.03 6.15 1.14
C MET A 261 14.44 5.37 -0.11
N TYR A 262 14.53 4.06 0.03
CA TYR A 262 14.72 3.16 -1.11
C TYR A 262 13.40 2.46 -1.43
N THR A 263 13.11 2.29 -2.72
CA THR A 263 11.96 1.51 -3.18
C THR A 263 12.35 0.59 -4.31
N LEU A 264 12.09 -0.70 -4.15
CA LEU A 264 12.23 -1.70 -5.20
C LEU A 264 10.93 -1.75 -6.01
N ASN A 265 11.03 -1.53 -7.32
CA ASN A 265 9.89 -1.38 -8.21
C ASN A 265 9.93 -2.47 -9.29
N PHE A 266 8.83 -3.21 -9.43
CA PHE A 266 8.60 -4.13 -10.54
C PHE A 266 7.65 -3.46 -11.53
N ILE A 267 8.10 -3.34 -12.77
CA ILE A 267 7.42 -2.68 -13.87
C ILE A 267 6.94 -3.78 -14.81
N CYS A 268 5.65 -4.03 -14.81
CA CYS A 268 5.03 -5.10 -15.60
C CYS A 268 4.29 -4.48 -16.81
N PRO A 269 4.59 -4.89 -18.05
CA PRO A 269 3.81 -4.45 -19.21
C PRO A 269 2.36 -4.95 -19.15
N LEU A 270 1.41 -4.13 -19.61
CA LEU A 270 0.00 -4.50 -19.71
C LEU A 270 -0.29 -5.03 -21.14
N PRO A 271 -1.08 -6.11 -21.27
CA PRO A 271 -1.43 -6.67 -22.57
C PRO A 271 -2.28 -5.67 -23.37
N GLY A 272 -1.85 -5.34 -24.58
CA GLY A 272 -2.59 -4.47 -25.50
C GLY A 272 -2.39 -2.96 -25.29
N GLU A 273 -1.64 -2.53 -24.27
CA GLU A 273 -1.29 -1.13 -24.04
C GLU A 273 0.23 -0.98 -23.94
N THR A 274 0.89 -0.57 -25.03
CA THR A 274 2.36 -0.42 -25.07
C THR A 274 2.88 0.68 -24.15
N ASP A 275 2.05 1.66 -23.83
CA ASP A 275 2.43 2.84 -23.05
C ASP A 275 2.15 2.70 -21.55
N LYS A 276 1.14 1.90 -21.16
CA LYS A 276 0.77 1.74 -19.74
C LYS A 276 1.50 0.56 -19.11
N LYS A 277 2.15 0.82 -17.99
CA LYS A 277 2.90 -0.17 -17.20
C LYS A 277 2.33 -0.24 -15.79
N TYR A 278 2.19 -1.46 -15.26
CA TYR A 278 1.82 -1.67 -13.87
C TYR A 278 3.04 -1.63 -12.97
N LEU A 279 2.97 -0.85 -11.89
CA LEU A 279 4.07 -0.68 -10.94
C LEU A 279 3.77 -1.34 -9.60
N ILE A 280 4.57 -2.34 -9.23
CA ILE A 280 4.57 -2.93 -7.89
C ILE A 280 5.76 -2.34 -7.13
N SER A 281 5.50 -1.49 -6.14
CA SER A 281 6.53 -0.82 -5.33
C SER A 281 6.64 -1.42 -3.94
N LEU A 282 7.84 -1.84 -3.56
CA LEU A 282 8.19 -2.32 -2.23
C LEU A 282 9.15 -1.33 -1.56
N PRO A 283 8.79 -0.72 -0.42
CA PRO A 283 9.74 0.10 0.33
C PRO A 283 10.80 -0.79 0.99
N VAL A 284 12.06 -0.42 0.83
CA VAL A 284 13.23 -1.09 1.41
C VAL A 284 14.07 -0.05 2.18
N TYR A 285 14.79 -0.48 3.21
CA TYR A 285 15.53 0.43 4.09
C TYR A 285 16.91 0.77 3.56
N SER A 286 17.53 -0.13 2.79
CA SER A 286 18.86 0.10 2.19
C SER A 286 18.97 -0.44 0.77
N LYS A 287 20.05 -0.02 0.08
CA LYS A 287 20.40 -0.55 -1.25
C LYS A 287 20.65 -2.06 -1.19
N GLU A 288 21.39 -2.51 -0.18
CA GLU A 288 21.75 -3.91 0.02
C GLU A 288 20.50 -4.76 0.27
N GLU A 289 19.57 -4.28 1.09
CA GLU A 289 18.29 -4.98 1.32
C GLU A 289 17.53 -5.14 0.01
N GLY A 290 17.39 -4.07 -0.79
CA GLY A 290 16.72 -4.10 -2.09
C GLY A 290 17.34 -5.10 -3.07
N LEU A 291 18.68 -5.11 -3.19
CA LEU A 291 19.41 -6.06 -4.03
C LEU A 291 19.22 -7.50 -3.53
N SER A 292 19.33 -7.71 -2.23
CA SER A 292 19.21 -9.02 -1.60
C SER A 292 17.79 -9.61 -1.75
N LEU A 293 16.77 -8.74 -1.73
CA LEU A 293 15.38 -9.11 -1.93
C LEU A 293 15.10 -9.51 -3.38
N PHE A 294 15.67 -8.77 -4.32
CA PHE A 294 15.58 -9.10 -5.73
C PHE A 294 16.24 -10.46 -6.03
N GLU A 295 17.43 -10.71 -5.47
CA GLU A 295 18.10 -12.01 -5.61
C GLU A 295 17.26 -13.17 -5.06
N LEU A 296 16.63 -12.99 -3.90
CA LEU A 296 15.75 -14.01 -3.33
C LEU A 296 14.57 -14.34 -4.25
N ILE A 297 13.92 -13.32 -4.83
CA ILE A 297 12.79 -13.53 -5.75
C ILE A 297 13.29 -14.20 -7.04
N ARG A 298 14.44 -13.77 -7.56
CA ARG A 298 15.06 -14.36 -8.75
C ARG A 298 15.42 -15.84 -8.52
N ASP A 299 16.09 -16.17 -7.41
CA ASP A 299 16.47 -17.54 -7.07
C ASP A 299 15.24 -18.44 -6.91
N TYR A 300 14.17 -17.91 -6.32
CA TYR A 300 12.87 -18.58 -6.26
C TYR A 300 12.27 -18.79 -7.66
N MET A 301 12.34 -17.82 -8.57
CA MET A 301 11.86 -17.99 -9.93
C MET A 301 12.69 -19.01 -10.72
N GLU A 302 14.00 -19.11 -10.45
CA GLU A 302 14.91 -20.06 -11.10
C GLU A 302 14.80 -21.48 -10.61
N HIS A 303 14.81 -21.67 -9.29
CA HIS A 303 14.93 -22.98 -8.63
C HIS A 303 13.67 -23.38 -7.85
N GLY A 304 12.62 -22.56 -7.88
CA GLY A 304 11.39 -22.78 -7.12
C GLY A 304 11.62 -22.67 -5.60
N ALA A 305 10.88 -23.48 -4.85
CA ALA A 305 10.97 -23.50 -3.38
C ALA A 305 12.38 -23.82 -2.86
N GLN A 306 13.16 -24.63 -3.59
CA GLN A 306 14.53 -25.03 -3.23
C GLN A 306 15.48 -23.83 -3.19
N GLY A 307 15.26 -22.81 -4.02
CA GLY A 307 16.06 -21.58 -4.02
C GLY A 307 15.94 -20.77 -2.72
N ILE A 308 14.86 -20.95 -1.97
CA ILE A 308 14.60 -20.23 -0.72
C ILE A 308 15.12 -21.00 0.50
N GLU A 309 15.18 -22.33 0.45
CA GLU A 309 15.49 -23.20 1.61
C GLU A 309 16.84 -22.93 2.26
N GLN A 310 17.84 -22.52 1.48
CA GLN A 310 19.19 -22.23 1.99
C GLN A 310 19.31 -20.82 2.60
N THR A 311 18.27 -20.01 2.48
CA THR A 311 18.28 -18.59 2.88
C THR A 311 17.51 -18.38 4.17
N ALA A 312 17.66 -17.20 4.78
CA ALA A 312 16.83 -16.80 5.93
C ALA A 312 15.32 -16.96 5.64
N ALA A 313 14.92 -16.83 4.37
CA ALA A 313 13.54 -16.94 3.91
C ALA A 313 12.94 -18.35 3.93
N ALA A 314 13.72 -19.39 4.23
CA ALA A 314 13.20 -20.73 4.52
C ALA A 314 12.16 -20.72 5.66
N LYS A 315 12.29 -19.76 6.59
CA LYS A 315 11.31 -19.53 7.66
C LYS A 315 9.92 -19.18 7.14
N LEU A 316 9.79 -18.60 5.95
CA LEU A 316 8.48 -18.25 5.39
C LEU A 316 7.62 -19.48 5.07
N GLN A 317 8.25 -20.62 4.78
CA GLN A 317 7.54 -21.87 4.47
C GLN A 317 7.15 -22.64 5.74
N THR A 318 7.92 -22.48 6.83
CA THR A 318 7.83 -23.32 8.03
C THR A 318 7.22 -22.59 9.24
N GLU A 319 7.52 -21.30 9.41
CA GLU A 319 7.06 -20.51 10.55
C GLU A 319 5.74 -19.77 10.22
N THR A 320 4.80 -19.81 11.17
CA THR A 320 3.59 -18.97 11.07
C THR A 320 4.00 -17.51 11.12
N ALA A 321 3.45 -16.69 10.22
CA ALA A 321 3.86 -15.30 10.15
C ALA A 321 3.63 -14.54 11.47
N ASP A 322 4.62 -13.73 11.86
CA ASP A 322 4.70 -13.03 13.15
C ASP A 322 3.48 -12.16 13.49
N TYR A 323 2.78 -11.64 12.49
CA TYR A 323 1.64 -10.76 12.68
C TYR A 323 0.34 -11.51 13.00
N THR A 324 0.29 -12.83 12.82
CA THR A 324 -0.92 -13.63 13.06
C THR A 324 -1.29 -13.67 14.55
N ARG A 325 -2.57 -13.89 14.85
CA ARG A 325 -3.03 -14.09 16.24
C ARG A 325 -2.45 -15.38 16.83
N ALA A 326 -2.17 -16.39 16.02
CA ALA A 326 -1.57 -17.65 16.46
C ALA A 326 -0.14 -17.41 16.99
N ALA A 327 0.70 -16.70 16.24
CA ALA A 327 2.04 -16.29 16.67
C ALA A 327 1.99 -15.47 17.97
N TYR A 328 1.02 -14.55 18.09
CA TYR A 328 0.82 -13.80 19.33
C TYR A 328 0.44 -14.69 20.53
N ARG A 329 -0.42 -15.70 20.34
CA ARG A 329 -0.79 -16.65 21.38
C ARG A 329 0.41 -17.51 21.81
N GLN A 330 1.21 -17.97 20.86
CA GLN A 330 2.45 -18.71 21.16
C GLN A 330 3.41 -17.86 21.99
N LYS A 331 3.65 -16.62 21.58
CA LYS A 331 4.47 -15.65 22.33
C LYS A 331 3.92 -15.39 23.73
N MET A 332 2.60 -15.32 23.88
CA MET A 332 1.96 -15.16 25.18
C MET A 332 2.17 -16.39 26.08
N GLN A 333 2.11 -17.61 25.53
CA GLN A 333 2.38 -18.84 26.28
C GLN A 333 3.86 -18.93 26.68
N GLU A 334 4.76 -18.57 25.78
CA GLU A 334 6.20 -18.52 26.04
C GLU A 334 6.54 -17.54 27.16
N MET A 335 6.01 -16.31 27.10
CA MET A 335 6.21 -15.31 28.15
C MET A 335 5.63 -15.74 29.50
N ARG A 336 4.48 -16.44 29.50
CA ARG A 336 3.88 -16.99 30.72
C ARG A 336 4.77 -18.05 31.36
N ARG A 337 5.43 -18.88 30.54
CA ARG A 337 6.35 -19.93 31.01
C ARG A 337 7.68 -19.36 31.51
N LYS A 338 8.28 -18.43 30.76
CA LYS A 338 9.60 -17.85 31.07
C LYS A 338 9.56 -16.88 32.26
N ASN A 339 8.54 -16.03 32.33
CA ASN A 339 8.47 -14.93 33.29
C ASN A 339 7.08 -14.82 33.95
N PRO A 340 6.69 -15.77 34.82
CA PRO A 340 5.33 -15.80 35.40
C PRO A 340 5.00 -14.57 36.26
N LEU A 341 5.97 -14.02 36.99
CA LEU A 341 5.78 -12.84 37.85
C LEU A 341 5.59 -11.54 37.04
N PHE A 342 6.30 -11.39 35.92
CA PHE A 342 6.20 -10.22 35.05
C PHE A 342 5.05 -10.32 34.03
N TYR A 343 4.57 -11.54 33.76
CA TYR A 343 3.46 -11.80 32.84
C TYR A 343 2.22 -10.91 33.04
N PRO A 344 1.68 -10.67 34.26
CA PRO A 344 0.52 -9.80 34.44
C PRO A 344 0.78 -8.36 33.98
N LEU A 345 1.93 -7.76 34.34
CA LEU A 345 2.31 -6.41 33.88
C LEU A 345 2.45 -6.38 32.35
N TRP A 346 3.16 -7.36 31.78
CA TRP A 346 3.33 -7.49 30.34
C TRP A 346 1.99 -7.65 29.60
N ARG A 347 1.06 -8.42 30.17
CA ARG A 347 -0.28 -8.62 29.62
C ARG A 347 -1.10 -7.33 29.67
N LEU A 348 -1.07 -6.61 30.79
CA LEU A 348 -1.73 -5.31 30.92
C LEU A 348 -1.18 -4.31 29.90
N TRP A 349 0.14 -4.25 29.76
CA TRP A 349 0.79 -3.40 28.76
C TRP A 349 0.36 -3.73 27.33
N ASN A 350 0.23 -5.01 26.98
CA ASN A 350 -0.27 -5.42 25.65
C ASN A 350 -1.74 -5.08 25.41
N ILE A 351 -2.57 -5.05 26.47
CA ILE A 351 -3.96 -4.60 26.39
C ILE A 351 -3.99 -3.09 26.14
N VAL A 352 -3.27 -2.31 26.94
CA VAL A 352 -3.19 -0.84 26.81
C VAL A 352 -2.62 -0.44 25.45
N THR A 353 -1.61 -1.15 24.96
CA THR A 353 -1.02 -0.92 23.64
C THR A 353 -1.82 -1.50 22.48
N LEU A 354 -3.01 -2.05 22.74
CA LEU A 354 -3.92 -2.60 21.73
C LEU A 354 -3.27 -3.67 20.84
N ARG A 355 -2.28 -4.38 21.37
CA ARG A 355 -1.44 -5.29 20.59
C ARG A 355 -2.25 -6.42 19.98
N TYR A 356 -3.19 -6.98 20.75
CA TYR A 356 -4.09 -8.03 20.26
C TYR A 356 -4.93 -7.54 19.07
N TRP A 357 -5.48 -6.32 19.16
CA TRP A 357 -6.24 -5.71 18.08
C TRP A 357 -5.39 -5.47 16.83
N ALA A 358 -4.12 -5.08 17.00
CA ALA A 358 -3.20 -4.95 15.88
C ALA A 358 -2.94 -6.28 15.17
N HIS A 359 -2.76 -7.38 15.92
CA HIS A 359 -2.66 -8.72 15.34
C HIS A 359 -3.95 -9.14 14.61
N TRP A 360 -5.11 -8.92 15.23
CA TRP A 360 -6.41 -9.22 14.60
C TRP A 360 -6.62 -8.42 13.30
N TYR A 361 -6.28 -7.14 13.32
CA TYR A 361 -6.43 -6.24 12.17
C TYR A 361 -5.48 -6.62 11.02
N LEU A 362 -4.22 -6.93 11.34
CA LEU A 362 -3.25 -7.38 10.34
C LEU A 362 -3.65 -8.72 9.73
N GLU A 363 -4.04 -9.70 10.54
CA GLU A 363 -4.55 -10.99 10.03
C GLU A 363 -5.79 -10.79 9.15
N ARG A 364 -6.70 -9.89 9.55
CA ARG A 364 -7.87 -9.53 8.75
C ARG A 364 -7.46 -8.94 7.41
N ASP A 365 -6.61 -7.91 7.40
CA ASP A 365 -6.27 -7.15 6.19
C ASP A 365 -5.31 -7.91 5.26
N LEU A 366 -4.46 -8.80 5.78
CA LEU A 366 -3.45 -9.51 5.00
C LEU A 366 -3.88 -10.92 4.57
N ASP A 367 -4.70 -11.60 5.38
CA ASP A 367 -5.09 -12.99 5.11
C ASP A 367 -6.58 -13.09 4.77
N VAL A 368 -7.46 -12.54 5.62
CA VAL A 368 -8.91 -12.76 5.50
C VAL A 368 -9.53 -11.97 4.33
N LEU A 369 -9.18 -10.69 4.18
CA LEU A 369 -9.74 -9.85 3.12
C LEU A 369 -9.22 -10.23 1.72
N PRO A 370 -7.91 -10.44 1.51
CA PRO A 370 -7.40 -10.85 0.20
C PRO A 370 -7.83 -12.27 -0.19
N ALA A 371 -8.16 -13.14 0.77
CA ALA A 371 -8.66 -14.49 0.49
C ALA A 371 -9.90 -14.49 -0.43
N GLN A 372 -10.73 -13.45 -0.39
CA GLN A 372 -11.89 -13.33 -1.29
C GLN A 372 -11.47 -13.26 -2.76
N MET A 373 -10.34 -12.59 -3.06
CA MET A 373 -9.80 -12.52 -4.42
C MET A 373 -8.99 -13.76 -4.76
N MET A 374 -8.28 -14.32 -3.78
CA MET A 374 -7.54 -15.58 -3.97
C MET A 374 -8.44 -16.75 -4.37
N ASN A 375 -9.67 -16.80 -3.85
CA ASN A 375 -10.63 -17.86 -4.11
C ASN A 375 -11.38 -17.73 -5.45
N ARG A 376 -11.09 -16.71 -6.26
CA ARG A 376 -11.68 -16.62 -7.61
C ARG A 376 -11.12 -17.70 -8.50
N GLU A 377 -11.97 -18.30 -9.32
CA GLU A 377 -11.62 -19.43 -10.20
C GLU A 377 -10.42 -19.13 -11.09
N GLU A 378 -10.36 -17.94 -11.70
CA GLU A 378 -9.23 -17.51 -12.53
C GLU A 378 -7.89 -17.51 -11.78
N VAL A 379 -7.90 -17.04 -10.52
CA VAL A 379 -6.71 -16.97 -9.66
C VAL A 379 -6.29 -18.37 -9.21
N VAL A 380 -7.26 -19.18 -8.79
CA VAL A 380 -7.03 -20.56 -8.37
C VAL A 380 -6.44 -21.37 -9.52
N ASN A 381 -7.02 -21.28 -10.72
CA ASN A 381 -6.55 -21.99 -11.91
C ASN A 381 -5.12 -21.58 -12.29
N TRP A 382 -4.78 -20.30 -12.16
CA TRP A 382 -3.41 -19.83 -12.41
C TRP A 382 -2.41 -20.33 -11.36
N CYS A 383 -2.82 -20.41 -10.09
CA CYS A 383 -1.97 -20.86 -8.98
C CYS A 383 -1.81 -22.38 -8.88
N GLN A 384 -2.60 -23.16 -9.62
CA GLN A 384 -2.49 -24.62 -9.60
C GLN A 384 -1.11 -25.08 -10.08
N PRO A 385 -0.53 -26.12 -9.44
CA PRO A 385 0.73 -26.68 -9.87
C PRO A 385 0.57 -27.31 -11.24
N LEU A 386 1.52 -27.01 -12.12
CA LEU A 386 1.60 -27.59 -13.46
C LEU A 386 2.37 -28.93 -13.41
N PRO A 387 2.02 -29.91 -14.26
CA PRO A 387 2.84 -31.09 -14.46
C PRO A 387 4.21 -30.70 -15.04
N GLU A 388 5.26 -31.44 -14.72
CA GLU A 388 6.64 -31.15 -15.13
C GLU A 388 6.80 -31.00 -16.65
N SER A 389 5.97 -31.69 -17.43
CA SER A 389 5.95 -31.58 -18.90
C SER A 389 5.48 -30.22 -19.42
N GLU A 390 4.71 -29.47 -18.64
CA GLU A 390 4.16 -28.15 -19.00
C GLU A 390 4.93 -27.01 -18.33
N TRP A 391 6.04 -27.32 -17.64
CA TRP A 391 6.88 -26.29 -17.05
C TRP A 391 7.53 -25.49 -18.16
N GLN A 392 7.38 -24.17 -18.08
CA GLN A 392 7.99 -23.29 -19.06
C GLN A 392 9.49 -23.21 -18.75
N PRO A 393 10.37 -23.65 -19.68
CA PRO A 393 11.80 -23.46 -19.51
C PRO A 393 12.15 -21.99 -19.62
N MET A 394 13.31 -21.63 -19.08
CA MET A 394 13.93 -20.33 -19.34
C MET A 394 14.19 -20.19 -20.84
N SER A 395 14.04 -18.99 -21.40
CA SER A 395 14.41 -18.76 -22.80
C SER A 395 15.88 -19.10 -23.05
N ALA A 396 16.19 -19.62 -24.24
CA ALA A 396 17.54 -20.07 -24.58
C ALA A 396 18.56 -18.92 -24.48
N GLU A 397 18.14 -17.73 -24.92
CA GLU A 397 18.91 -16.49 -24.81
C GLU A 397 19.21 -16.16 -23.34
N LEU A 398 18.24 -16.35 -22.43
CA LEU A 398 18.40 -15.94 -21.04
C LEU A 398 19.27 -16.94 -20.30
N GLN A 399 19.17 -18.21 -20.67
CA GLN A 399 20.06 -19.26 -20.20
C GLN A 399 21.51 -18.98 -20.62
N GLU A 400 21.74 -18.58 -21.87
CA GLU A 400 23.07 -18.21 -22.36
C GLU A 400 23.62 -16.96 -21.63
N ALA A 401 22.81 -15.91 -21.51
CA ALA A 401 23.19 -14.70 -20.78
C ALA A 401 23.54 -15.01 -19.32
N ASN A 402 22.73 -15.83 -18.63
CA ASN A 402 23.01 -16.26 -17.26
C ASN A 402 24.31 -17.07 -17.16
N GLN A 403 24.60 -17.95 -18.11
CA GLN A 403 25.87 -18.69 -18.12
C GLN A 403 27.08 -17.76 -18.30
N ARG A 404 27.01 -16.83 -19.26
CA ARG A 404 28.07 -15.84 -19.51
C ARG A 404 28.32 -14.96 -18.27
N VAL A 405 27.26 -14.46 -17.64
CA VAL A 405 27.38 -13.63 -16.44
C VAL A 405 27.90 -14.43 -15.24
N ARG A 406 27.46 -15.67 -15.04
CA ARG A 406 28.01 -16.54 -13.98
C ARG A 406 29.51 -16.83 -14.19
N ALA A 407 29.96 -16.99 -15.43
CA ALA A 407 31.38 -17.13 -15.74
C ALA A 407 32.17 -15.86 -15.38
N LEU A 408 31.64 -14.67 -15.66
CA LEU A 408 32.25 -13.39 -15.25
C LEU A 408 32.33 -13.27 -13.72
N TYR A 409 31.29 -13.68 -12.99
CA TYR A 409 31.32 -13.70 -11.53
C TYR A 409 32.32 -14.68 -10.95
N ALA A 410 32.53 -15.84 -11.59
CA ALA A 410 33.56 -16.78 -11.17
C ALA A 410 34.98 -16.20 -11.30
N VAL A 411 35.20 -15.28 -12.26
CA VAL A 411 36.46 -14.55 -12.44
C VAL A 411 36.61 -13.39 -11.42
N GLY A 412 35.52 -13.01 -10.74
CA GLY A 412 35.52 -11.95 -9.72
C GLY A 412 35.02 -10.59 -10.22
N TYR A 413 34.47 -10.53 -11.44
CA TYR A 413 33.78 -9.32 -11.90
C TYR A 413 32.53 -9.04 -11.03
N GLN A 414 32.19 -7.77 -10.88
CA GLN A 414 30.99 -7.36 -10.18
C GLN A 414 29.86 -7.07 -11.16
N TRP A 415 28.62 -7.14 -10.70
CA TRP A 415 27.44 -6.87 -11.54
C TRP A 415 27.42 -5.44 -12.11
N GLU A 416 28.11 -4.48 -11.47
CA GLU A 416 28.26 -3.10 -11.97
C GLU A 416 29.36 -2.96 -13.05
N SER A 417 30.12 -4.03 -13.36
CA SER A 417 31.23 -3.98 -14.31
C SER A 417 30.76 -3.87 -15.76
N GLU A 418 31.59 -3.29 -16.61
CA GLU A 418 31.23 -3.02 -18.00
C GLU A 418 31.08 -4.31 -18.82
N GLU A 419 31.86 -5.34 -18.50
CA GLU A 419 31.82 -6.65 -19.13
C GLU A 419 30.51 -7.39 -18.84
N VAL A 420 29.98 -7.25 -17.63
CA VAL A 420 28.67 -7.81 -17.28
C VAL A 420 27.57 -7.02 -17.98
N ARG A 421 27.68 -5.68 -18.03
CA ARG A 421 26.72 -4.83 -18.73
C ARG A 421 26.65 -5.09 -20.22
N SER A 422 27.77 -5.33 -20.88
CA SER A 422 27.79 -5.58 -22.32
C SER A 422 27.00 -6.85 -22.67
N VAL A 423 27.19 -7.94 -21.90
CA VAL A 423 26.42 -9.18 -22.07
C VAL A 423 24.91 -8.94 -21.92
N LEU A 424 24.53 -8.08 -20.98
CA LEU A 424 23.13 -7.75 -20.73
C LEU A 424 22.53 -6.85 -21.81
N GLN A 425 23.31 -5.93 -22.37
CA GLN A 425 22.89 -5.11 -23.50
C GLN A 425 22.72 -5.94 -24.76
N ASP A 426 23.63 -6.88 -25.02
CA ASP A 426 23.55 -7.80 -26.16
C ASP A 426 22.24 -8.59 -26.12
N TYR A 427 21.86 -9.13 -24.95
CA TYR A 427 20.59 -9.83 -24.81
C TYR A 427 19.40 -8.93 -25.11
N VAL A 428 19.35 -7.71 -24.53
CA VAL A 428 18.18 -6.80 -24.69
C VAL A 428 17.97 -6.40 -26.15
N GLN A 429 19.01 -6.45 -26.98
CA GLN A 429 18.89 -6.21 -28.42
C GLN A 429 18.33 -7.39 -29.20
N VAL A 430 18.46 -8.62 -28.67
CA VAL A 430 18.00 -9.86 -29.31
C VAL A 430 16.56 -10.20 -28.92
N SER A 431 16.17 -9.90 -27.68
CA SER A 431 14.81 -10.10 -27.11
C SER A 431 13.84 -8.98 -27.49
#